data_AF-A0A0Q8QVF4-F1
#
_entry.id   AF-A0A0Q8QVF4-F1
#
_cell.length_a   1.000
_cell.length_b   1.000
_cell.length_c   1.000
_cell.angle_alpha   90.00
_cell.angle_beta   90.00
_cell.angle_gamma   90.00
#
_symmetry.space_group_name_H-M   'P 1'
#
loop_
_entity.id
_entity.type
_entity.pdbx_description
1 polymer ?
#
loop_
_entity_poly.entity_id
_entity_poly.type
_entity_poly.pdbx_seq_one_letter_code
_entity_poly.pdbx_strand_id
1 'polypeptide(L)'
;MSIFIAIIAVMSAIALGCVVPPLLHSTVVADPAPASGEPIVRRPQTRLALLLTVLLPAAAVAIYMQVGRPDALAMPPELLSAAATPTDHGPSEEDIPAMVERLAERLRTQPDDIDGWHMLARSYGAMNRYADAAKSYAHLAALLPQDAGVLADYADALATAQGGALAGEPERLVERSLAIDPQQAKALALSGSAAFARGDFARAEKQWQAVLPLVPEDSEFARSTQAGIAEARVRQGLHAAAPAASTPAGSTASSRLSGTIRLAPGSAIPSAGQTLFIYARAAVGSPMPLAAIKRPASGFPLQFALDDSNALASGKHLADAGPLIVGARISTSGSATPQAGALEGQAGPVAAGAHGVVIELAIPRPAAK
;
A
#
# COMPACT_ATOMS: atom_id res chain seq x y z
N MET A 1 23.82 21.72 1.30
CA MET A 1 23.95 23.03 0.62
C MET A 1 24.82 22.97 -0.64
N SER A 2 25.97 22.29 -0.65
CA SER A 2 26.90 22.37 -1.79
C SER A 2 26.47 21.62 -3.05
N ILE A 3 25.73 20.52 -2.96
CA ILE A 3 25.47 19.64 -4.12
C ILE A 3 24.45 20.26 -5.08
N PHE A 4 23.35 20.86 -4.61
CA PHE A 4 22.32 21.41 -5.50
C PHE A 4 22.78 22.68 -6.22
N ILE A 5 23.46 23.59 -5.51
CA ILE A 5 24.08 24.77 -6.11
C ILE A 5 25.25 24.37 -7.02
N ALA A 6 26.05 23.36 -6.65
CA ALA A 6 27.07 22.82 -7.54
C ALA A 6 26.46 22.17 -8.79
N ILE A 7 25.35 21.45 -8.69
CA ILE A 7 24.66 20.86 -9.84
C ILE A 7 24.11 21.96 -10.74
N ILE A 8 23.49 23.01 -10.20
CA ILE A 8 23.00 24.14 -11.01
C ILE A 8 24.17 24.89 -11.66
N ALA A 9 25.25 25.14 -10.94
CA ALA A 9 26.44 25.81 -11.47
C ALA A 9 27.13 24.95 -12.55
N VAL A 10 27.25 23.64 -12.34
CA VAL A 10 27.82 22.69 -13.29
C VAL A 10 26.92 22.54 -14.51
N MET A 11 25.61 22.40 -14.35
CA MET A 11 24.67 22.33 -15.47
C MET A 11 24.62 23.63 -16.27
N SER A 12 24.71 24.78 -15.60
CA SER A 12 24.78 26.09 -16.26
C SER A 12 26.11 26.27 -16.99
N ALA A 13 27.22 25.81 -16.42
CA ALA A 13 28.54 25.85 -17.05
C ALA A 13 28.65 24.88 -18.23
N ILE A 14 28.05 23.69 -18.14
CA ILE A 14 27.96 22.72 -19.25
C ILE A 14 27.05 23.27 -20.35
N ALA A 15 25.89 23.85 -20.00
CA ALA A 15 25.00 24.47 -20.97
C ALA A 15 25.69 25.64 -21.70
N LEU A 16 26.41 26.52 -20.99
CA LEU A 16 27.23 27.56 -21.61
C LEU A 16 28.34 26.96 -22.47
N GLY A 17 29.03 25.92 -21.99
CA GLY A 17 30.10 25.23 -22.68
C GLY A 17 29.66 24.48 -23.95
N CYS A 18 28.40 24.04 -24.03
CA CYS A 18 27.83 23.43 -25.23
C CYS A 18 27.29 24.46 -26.23
N VAL A 19 26.81 25.61 -25.75
CA VAL A 19 26.13 26.62 -26.59
C VAL A 19 27.11 27.65 -27.14
N VAL A 20 28.12 28.05 -26.37
CA VAL A 20 29.04 29.14 -26.73
C VAL A 20 30.05 28.76 -27.84
N PRO A 21 30.70 27.57 -27.85
CA PRO A 21 31.64 27.20 -28.91
C PRO A 21 31.05 27.11 -30.33
N PRO A 22 29.86 26.51 -30.57
CA PRO A 22 29.25 26.49 -31.91
C PRO A 22 28.66 27.84 -32.33
N LEU A 23 28.48 28.79 -31.39
CA LEU A 23 28.09 30.17 -31.69
C LEU A 23 29.29 31.07 -32.01
N LEU A 24 30.49 30.73 -31.54
CA LEU A 24 31.74 31.46 -31.83
C LEU A 24 32.44 30.93 -33.09
N HIS A 25 32.32 29.64 -33.40
CA HIS A 25 32.76 29.09 -34.67
C HIS A 25 31.64 29.20 -35.70
N SER A 26 31.74 30.19 -36.60
CA SER A 26 30.98 30.20 -37.84
C SER A 26 31.31 28.93 -38.64
N THR A 27 30.42 27.93 -38.58
CA THR A 27 30.50 26.74 -39.41
C THR A 27 30.21 27.14 -40.84
N VAL A 28 31.28 27.35 -41.61
CA VAL A 28 31.22 27.26 -43.07
C VAL A 28 30.95 25.79 -43.37
N VAL A 29 29.68 25.43 -43.53
CA VAL A 29 29.32 24.18 -44.21
C VAL A 29 29.70 24.39 -45.67
N ALA A 30 30.84 23.84 -46.06
CA ALA A 30 31.23 23.73 -47.46
C ALA A 30 30.43 22.58 -48.07
N ASP A 31 29.29 22.89 -48.67
CA ASP A 31 28.58 22.01 -49.60
C ASP A 31 29.00 22.40 -51.03
N PRO A 32 29.35 21.46 -51.93
CA PRO A 32 29.74 21.82 -53.28
C PRO A 32 28.50 22.26 -54.06
N ALA A 33 28.52 23.51 -54.53
CA ALA A 33 27.43 24.17 -55.22
C ALA A 33 26.88 23.37 -56.43
N PRO A 34 25.68 23.74 -56.92
CA PRO A 34 25.71 24.77 -57.95
C PRO A 34 24.64 25.87 -57.83
N ALA A 35 25.10 27.07 -58.18
CA ALA A 35 24.44 28.17 -58.87
C ALA A 35 23.08 28.72 -58.36
N SER A 36 23.12 30.02 -58.04
CA SER A 36 21.99 30.98 -57.97
C SER A 36 21.05 30.83 -56.77
N GLY A 37 21.58 31.08 -55.58
CA GLY A 37 20.82 31.55 -54.42
C GLY A 37 21.75 32.41 -53.58
N GLU A 38 21.35 33.65 -53.28
CA GLU A 38 22.14 34.54 -52.43
C GLU A 38 22.55 33.83 -51.13
N PRO A 39 23.81 33.99 -50.65
CA PRO A 39 24.24 33.39 -49.40
C PRO A 39 23.33 33.91 -48.28
N ILE A 40 22.56 33.01 -47.65
CA ILE A 40 21.77 33.35 -46.46
C ILE A 40 22.75 33.62 -45.32
N VAL A 41 23.20 34.87 -45.20
CA VAL A 41 24.01 35.33 -44.07
C VAL A 41 23.12 35.29 -42.83
N ARG A 42 23.16 34.19 -42.08
CA ARG A 42 22.56 34.14 -40.74
C ARG A 42 23.36 35.08 -39.84
N ARG A 43 22.83 36.28 -39.62
CA ARG A 43 23.42 37.26 -38.70
C ARG A 43 23.59 36.59 -37.32
N PRO A 44 24.76 36.73 -36.69
CA PRO A 44 25.00 36.14 -35.38
C PRO A 44 24.00 36.73 -34.38
N GLN A 45 23.10 35.91 -33.84
CA GLN A 45 22.11 36.31 -32.84
C GLN A 45 22.75 36.43 -31.45
N THR A 46 23.95 36.99 -31.37
CA THR A 46 24.72 37.18 -30.13
C THR A 46 23.96 38.02 -29.11
N ARG A 47 23.14 38.96 -29.58
CA ARG A 47 22.23 39.73 -28.72
C ARG A 47 21.15 38.88 -28.06
N LEU A 48 20.59 37.90 -28.78
CA LEU A 48 19.59 36.99 -28.24
C LEU A 48 20.22 36.01 -27.24
N ALA A 49 21.42 35.51 -27.54
CA ALA A 49 22.19 34.67 -26.63
C ALA A 49 22.54 35.41 -25.33
N LEU A 50 23.07 36.63 -25.42
CA LEU A 50 23.39 37.46 -24.25
C LEU A 50 22.14 37.75 -23.41
N LEU A 51 21.02 38.05 -24.07
CA LEU A 51 19.75 38.32 -23.40
C LEU A 51 19.27 37.07 -22.65
N LEU A 52 19.29 35.89 -23.28
CA LEU A 52 18.94 34.63 -22.62
C LEU A 52 19.86 34.30 -21.44
N THR A 53 21.17 34.55 -21.55
CA THR A 53 22.14 34.29 -20.46
C THR A 53 21.83 35.10 -19.19
N VAL A 54 21.30 36.31 -19.33
CA VAL A 54 20.95 37.16 -18.17
C VAL A 54 19.50 36.94 -17.73
N LEU A 55 18.59 36.78 -18.68
CA LEU A 55 17.16 36.70 -18.39
C LEU A 55 16.78 35.38 -17.72
N LEU A 56 17.43 34.28 -18.09
CA LEU A 56 17.14 32.96 -17.53
C LEU A 56 17.47 32.85 -16.02
N PRO A 57 18.67 33.25 -15.53
CA PRO A 57 18.94 33.25 -14.10
C PRO A 57 18.12 34.30 -13.35
N ALA A 58 17.85 35.47 -13.94
CA ALA A 58 16.99 36.48 -13.32
C ALA A 58 15.55 35.97 -13.13
N ALA A 59 14.98 35.28 -14.14
CA ALA A 59 13.67 34.66 -14.04
C ALA A 59 13.65 33.53 -13.02
N ALA A 60 14.71 32.71 -12.94
CA ALA A 60 14.84 31.69 -11.91
C ALA A 60 14.85 32.28 -10.49
N VAL A 61 15.59 33.38 -10.28
CA VAL A 61 15.59 34.11 -9.01
C VAL A 61 14.22 34.71 -8.70
N ALA A 62 13.54 35.30 -9.67
CA ALA A 62 12.21 35.88 -9.48
C ALA A 62 11.16 34.83 -9.13
N ILE A 63 11.16 33.68 -9.82
CA ILE A 63 10.27 32.54 -9.52
C ILE A 63 10.59 31.99 -8.12
N TYR A 64 11.88 31.90 -7.76
CA TYR A 64 12.29 31.48 -6.42
C TYR A 64 11.81 32.45 -5.33
N MET A 65 11.81 33.76 -5.58
CA MET A 65 11.27 34.75 -4.65
C MET A 65 9.74 34.67 -4.51
N GLN A 66 9.03 34.23 -5.55
CA GLN A 66 7.57 34.20 -5.58
C GLN A 66 6.98 32.87 -5.09
N VAL A 67 7.69 31.75 -5.31
CA VAL A 67 7.25 30.38 -4.96
C VAL A 67 8.05 29.81 -3.78
N GLY A 68 9.31 30.24 -3.62
CA GLY A 68 10.16 29.82 -2.51
C GLY A 68 9.93 30.64 -1.24
N ARG A 69 10.52 30.17 -0.12
CA ARG A 69 10.56 30.91 1.15
C ARG A 69 11.93 31.56 1.32
N PRO A 70 12.17 32.78 0.81
CA PRO A 70 13.45 33.47 0.99
C PRO A 70 13.76 33.77 2.46
N ASP A 71 12.72 33.87 3.30
CA ASP A 71 12.85 34.07 4.75
C ASP A 71 13.47 32.86 5.47
N ALA A 72 13.43 31.67 4.87
CA ALA A 72 14.17 30.50 5.38
C ALA A 72 15.70 30.65 5.24
N LEU A 73 16.17 31.59 4.41
CA LEU A 73 17.59 31.93 4.26
C LEU A 73 18.03 33.04 5.21
N ALA A 74 17.10 33.84 5.73
CA ALA A 74 17.36 34.84 6.76
C ALA A 74 17.39 34.17 8.15
N MET A 75 18.33 33.25 8.35
CA MET A 75 18.56 32.70 9.69
C MET A 75 19.02 33.83 10.63
N PRO A 76 18.43 33.95 11.83
CA PRO A 76 18.95 34.82 12.89
C PRO A 76 20.45 34.58 13.11
N PRO A 77 21.26 35.64 13.31
CA PRO A 77 22.70 35.51 13.50
C PRO A 77 23.08 34.62 14.71
N GLU A 78 22.15 34.38 15.63
CA GLU A 78 22.34 33.46 16.76
C GLU A 78 22.40 31.98 16.34
N LEU A 79 21.64 31.57 15.32
CA LEU A 79 21.72 30.22 14.75
C LEU A 79 22.99 30.03 13.90
N LEU A 80 23.45 31.10 13.25
CA LEU A 80 24.75 31.13 12.56
C LEU A 80 25.93 31.05 13.53
N SER A 81 25.83 31.67 14.70
CA SER A 81 26.87 31.60 15.73
C SER A 81 26.93 30.23 16.42
N ALA A 82 25.79 29.51 16.53
CA ALA A 82 25.76 28.12 16.98
C ALA A 82 26.28 27.13 15.91
N ALA A 83 26.16 27.48 14.62
CA ALA A 83 26.71 26.73 13.50
C ALA A 83 28.20 27.06 13.21
N ALA A 84 28.76 28.10 13.83
CA ALA A 84 30.13 28.58 13.61
C ALA A 84 31.18 27.90 14.50
N THR A 85 30.80 26.96 15.38
CA THR A 85 31.73 25.96 15.91
C THR A 85 31.79 24.79 14.94
N PRO A 86 32.87 24.65 14.15
CA PRO A 86 32.97 23.56 13.18
C PRO A 86 33.29 22.27 13.94
N THR A 87 32.25 21.55 14.37
CA THR A 87 32.37 20.10 14.49
C THR A 87 32.19 19.53 13.10
N ASP A 88 33.17 18.75 12.63
CA ASP A 88 33.25 18.18 11.27
C ASP A 88 32.16 17.12 10.97
N HIS A 89 31.14 17.06 11.82
CA HIS A 89 30.00 16.15 11.80
C HIS A 89 28.79 17.05 12.06
N GLY A 90 27.70 16.88 11.29
CA GLY A 90 26.42 17.53 11.59
C GLY A 90 25.99 17.25 13.04
N PRO A 91 24.92 17.90 13.56
CA PRO A 91 24.46 17.66 14.93
C PRO A 91 24.39 16.15 15.18
N SER A 92 25.14 15.69 16.17
CA SER A 92 25.22 14.27 16.48
C SER A 92 23.84 13.79 16.93
N GLU A 93 23.54 12.49 16.81
CA GLU A 93 22.25 11.95 17.28
C GLU A 93 22.02 12.24 18.78
N GLU A 94 23.10 12.43 19.53
CA GLU A 94 23.11 12.79 20.95
C GLU A 94 22.77 14.27 21.21
N ASP A 95 22.99 15.16 20.23
CA ASP A 95 22.71 16.59 20.34
C ASP A 95 21.23 16.92 20.04
N ILE A 96 20.56 16.10 19.25
CA ILE A 96 19.18 16.34 18.80
C ILE A 96 18.21 16.52 19.98
N PRO A 97 18.19 15.66 21.02
CA PRO A 97 17.31 15.86 22.18
C PRO A 97 17.55 17.21 22.87
N ALA A 98 18.80 17.63 23.04
CA ALA A 98 19.14 18.88 23.70
C ALA A 98 18.68 20.11 22.89
N MET A 99 18.78 20.05 21.57
CA MET A 99 18.26 21.10 20.68
C MET A 99 16.74 21.25 20.81
N VAL A 100 16.02 20.12 20.91
CA VAL A 100 14.56 20.12 21.03
C VAL A 100 14.10 20.64 22.38
N GLU A 101 14.81 20.33 23.46
CA GLU A 101 14.50 20.91 24.77
C GLU A 101 14.75 22.43 24.81
N ARG A 102 15.81 22.93 24.15
CA ARG A 102 16.02 24.39 24.00
C ARG A 102 14.89 25.05 23.21
N LEU A 103 14.42 24.39 22.15
CA LEU A 103 13.27 24.87 21.39
C LEU A 103 12.01 24.92 22.26
N ALA A 104 11.74 23.86 23.03
CA ALA A 104 10.61 23.80 23.95
C ALA A 104 10.65 24.94 24.97
N GLU A 105 11.82 25.22 25.56
CA GLU A 105 11.97 26.29 26.54
C GLU A 105 11.75 27.68 25.92
N ARG A 106 12.29 27.93 24.72
CA ARG A 106 12.01 29.18 23.99
C ARG A 106 10.51 29.36 23.76
N LEU A 107 9.81 28.30 23.34
CA LEU A 107 8.39 28.36 23.02
C LEU A 107 7.50 28.58 24.24
N ARG A 108 7.97 28.28 25.46
CA ARG A 108 7.27 28.71 26.68
C ARG A 108 7.18 30.22 26.80
N THR A 109 8.20 30.94 26.35
CA THR A 109 8.23 32.42 26.35
C THR A 109 7.60 33.02 25.10
N GLN A 110 7.40 32.22 24.06
CA GLN A 110 6.82 32.62 22.76
C GLN A 110 5.65 31.68 22.42
N PRO A 111 4.56 31.69 23.20
CA PRO A 111 3.48 30.72 23.07
C PRO A 111 2.74 30.84 21.75
N ASP A 112 2.79 31.98 21.06
CA ASP A 112 2.07 32.21 19.80
C ASP A 112 2.89 31.84 18.55
N ASP A 113 4.13 31.33 18.70
CA ASP A 113 4.99 30.88 17.59
C ASP A 113 4.49 29.54 17.00
N ILE A 114 3.49 29.63 16.12
CA ILE A 114 2.84 28.49 15.45
C ILE A 114 3.86 27.59 14.74
N ASP A 115 4.77 28.17 13.95
CA ASP A 115 5.76 27.40 13.19
C ASP A 115 6.71 26.65 14.14
N GLY A 116 7.13 27.30 15.22
CA GLY A 116 7.94 26.69 16.26
C GLY A 116 7.24 25.52 16.95
N TRP A 117 5.96 25.66 17.29
CA TRP A 117 5.18 24.56 17.87
C TRP A 117 4.99 23.39 16.90
N HIS A 118 4.79 23.64 15.60
CA HIS A 118 4.74 22.59 14.59
C HIS A 118 6.08 21.85 14.46
N MET A 119 7.19 22.57 14.51
CA MET A 119 8.52 21.97 14.52
C MET A 119 8.70 21.11 15.76
N LEU A 120 8.38 21.65 16.94
CA LEU A 120 8.49 20.92 18.21
C LEU A 120 7.67 19.63 18.22
N ALA A 121 6.40 19.69 17.80
CA ALA A 121 5.52 18.54 17.76
C ALA A 121 6.06 17.42 16.83
N ARG A 122 6.51 17.79 15.63
CA ARG A 122 7.10 16.84 14.67
C ARG A 122 8.41 16.25 15.17
N SER A 123 9.26 17.06 15.81
CA SER A 123 10.51 16.59 16.41
C SER A 123 10.25 15.58 17.54
N TYR A 124 9.28 15.86 18.42
CA TYR A 124 8.88 14.88 19.44
C TYR A 124 8.35 13.58 18.81
N GLY A 125 7.58 13.66 17.73
CA GLY A 125 7.14 12.49 16.96
C GLY A 125 8.30 11.67 16.42
N ALA A 126 9.30 12.31 15.81
CA ALA A 126 10.50 11.64 15.30
C ALA A 126 11.33 10.95 16.39
N MET A 127 11.28 11.48 17.62
CA MET A 127 11.90 10.88 18.81
C MET A 127 11.00 9.86 19.52
N ASN A 128 9.87 9.45 18.94
CA ASN A 128 8.88 8.57 19.56
C ASN A 128 8.29 9.09 20.89
N ARG A 129 8.40 10.40 21.16
CA ARG A 129 7.84 11.07 22.36
C ARG A 129 6.42 11.56 22.07
N TYR A 130 5.54 10.61 21.73
CA TYR A 130 4.19 10.92 21.26
C TYR A 130 3.33 11.69 22.27
N ALA A 131 3.52 11.47 23.57
CA ALA A 131 2.81 12.23 24.61
C ALA A 131 3.17 13.72 24.61
N ASP A 132 4.44 14.06 24.36
CA ASP A 132 4.89 15.45 24.30
C ASP A 132 4.53 16.09 22.95
N ALA A 133 4.56 15.31 21.86
CA ALA A 133 4.01 15.72 20.57
C ALA A 133 2.53 16.07 20.68
N ALA A 134 1.73 15.24 21.36
CA ALA A 134 0.31 15.47 21.57
C ALA A 134 0.05 16.75 22.39
N LYS A 135 0.85 17.05 23.42
CA LYS A 135 0.75 18.34 24.15
C LYS A 135 1.06 19.54 23.25
N SER A 136 2.08 19.42 22.40
CA SER A 136 2.47 20.46 21.46
C SER A 136 1.38 20.71 20.41
N TYR A 137 0.79 19.64 19.88
CA TYR A 137 -0.38 19.73 18.99
C TYR A 137 -1.64 20.23 19.69
N ALA A 138 -1.83 19.93 20.98
CA ALA A 138 -2.94 20.50 21.76
C ALA A 138 -2.82 22.03 21.86
N HIS A 139 -1.59 22.54 22.06
CA HIS A 139 -1.32 23.98 22.05
C HIS A 139 -1.61 24.59 20.67
N LEU A 140 -1.13 23.95 19.59
CA LEU A 140 -1.46 24.36 18.22
C LEU A 140 -2.97 24.36 17.96
N ALA A 141 -3.71 23.34 18.40
CA ALA A 141 -5.15 23.25 18.22
C ALA A 141 -5.92 24.32 19.01
N ALA A 142 -5.34 24.86 20.09
CA ALA A 142 -5.89 26.00 20.81
C ALA A 142 -5.69 27.32 20.05
N LEU A 143 -4.55 27.49 19.38
CA LEU A 143 -4.26 28.65 18.53
C LEU A 143 -5.00 28.61 17.19
N LEU A 144 -5.15 27.40 16.63
CA LEU A 144 -5.71 27.12 15.31
C LEU A 144 -6.90 26.15 15.40
N PRO A 145 -8.01 26.53 16.06
CA PRO A 145 -9.13 25.63 16.32
C PRO A 145 -9.91 25.21 15.07
N GLN A 146 -9.69 25.91 13.96
CA GLN A 146 -10.33 25.70 12.66
C GLN A 146 -9.34 25.13 11.61
N ASP A 147 -8.15 24.72 12.02
CA ASP A 147 -7.21 24.07 11.12
C ASP A 147 -7.42 22.55 11.17
N ALA A 148 -7.96 22.00 10.07
CA ALA A 148 -8.26 20.58 9.98
C ALA A 148 -7.00 19.70 10.02
N GLY A 149 -5.86 20.21 9.53
CA GLY A 149 -4.57 19.53 9.56
C GLY A 149 -4.05 19.37 10.97
N VAL A 150 -4.01 20.47 11.73
CA VAL A 150 -3.59 20.48 13.14
C VAL A 150 -4.45 19.53 13.98
N LEU A 151 -5.77 19.53 13.78
CA LEU A 151 -6.66 18.62 14.52
C LEU A 151 -6.42 17.16 14.17
N ALA A 152 -6.14 16.85 12.90
CA ALA A 152 -5.82 15.49 12.47
C ALA A 152 -4.47 15.02 13.04
N ASP A 153 -3.45 15.88 13.01
CA ASP A 153 -2.12 15.59 13.57
C ASP A 153 -2.18 15.45 15.09
N TYR A 154 -3.01 16.26 15.76
CA TYR A 154 -3.25 16.12 17.19
C TYR A 154 -3.88 14.77 17.53
N ALA A 155 -4.93 14.38 16.80
CA ALA A 155 -5.59 13.09 16.98
C ALA A 155 -4.62 11.92 16.80
N ASP A 156 -3.79 11.96 15.75
CA ASP A 156 -2.78 10.96 15.43
C ASP A 156 -1.74 10.80 16.56
N ALA A 157 -1.13 11.92 16.98
CA ALA A 157 -0.16 11.92 18.07
C ALA A 157 -0.77 11.44 19.39
N LEU A 158 -2.00 11.85 19.68
CA LEU A 158 -2.71 11.47 20.90
C LEU A 158 -3.09 9.99 20.90
N ALA A 159 -3.60 9.46 19.78
CA ALA A 159 -3.90 8.03 19.65
C ALA A 159 -2.64 7.19 19.77
N THR A 160 -1.54 7.60 19.13
CA THR A 160 -0.25 6.92 19.21
C THR A 160 0.29 6.91 20.65
N ALA A 161 0.19 8.03 21.37
CA ALA A 161 0.54 8.11 22.79
C ALA A 161 -0.29 7.17 23.68
N GLN A 162 -1.51 6.82 23.23
CA GLN A 162 -2.42 5.87 23.90
C GLN A 162 -2.31 4.44 23.35
N GLY A 163 -1.21 4.10 22.67
CA GLY A 163 -0.99 2.76 22.13
C GLY A 163 -1.83 2.43 20.89
N GLY A 164 -2.25 3.45 20.13
CA GLY A 164 -3.07 3.32 18.93
C GLY A 164 -4.59 3.36 19.20
N ALA A 165 -5.00 3.63 20.44
CA ALA A 165 -6.42 3.76 20.77
C ALA A 165 -7.00 5.06 20.17
N LEU A 166 -7.94 4.91 19.25
CA LEU A 166 -8.64 6.04 18.62
C LEU A 166 -9.93 6.44 19.36
N ALA A 167 -10.42 5.62 20.27
CA ALA A 167 -11.65 5.90 21.02
C ALA A 167 -11.48 7.11 21.96
N GLY A 168 -12.52 7.93 22.08
CA GLY A 168 -12.55 9.06 23.02
C GLY A 168 -12.14 10.38 22.35
N GLU A 169 -11.15 11.06 22.93
CA GLU A 169 -10.69 12.38 22.42
C GLU A 169 -10.13 12.32 20.99
N PRO A 170 -9.28 11.34 20.60
CA PRO A 170 -8.74 11.28 19.23
C PRO A 170 -9.84 11.23 18.17
N GLU A 171 -10.88 10.42 18.38
CA GLU A 171 -12.02 10.37 17.47
C GLU A 171 -12.78 11.69 17.39
N ARG A 172 -13.02 12.39 18.51
CA ARG A 172 -13.66 13.71 18.50
C ARG A 172 -12.84 14.75 17.73
N LEU A 173 -11.52 14.68 17.80
CA LEU A 173 -10.62 15.54 17.01
C LEU A 173 -10.68 15.21 15.52
N VAL A 174 -10.70 13.93 15.17
CA VAL A 174 -10.88 13.47 13.78
C VAL A 174 -12.22 13.93 13.21
N GLU A 175 -13.31 13.80 13.97
CA GLU A 175 -14.64 14.25 13.54
C GLU A 175 -14.69 15.76 13.32
N ARG A 176 -14.07 16.54 14.22
CA ARG A 176 -13.94 18.01 14.03
C ARG A 176 -13.11 18.36 12.81
N SER A 177 -11.99 17.67 12.59
CA SER A 177 -11.15 17.85 11.40
C SER A 177 -11.95 17.61 10.12
N LEU A 178 -12.70 16.50 10.04
CA LEU A 178 -13.53 16.16 8.89
C LEU A 178 -14.75 17.08 8.71
N ALA A 179 -15.24 17.69 9.79
CA ALA A 179 -16.30 18.70 9.71
C ALA A 179 -15.80 20.01 9.08
N ILE A 180 -14.51 20.33 9.25
CA ILE A 180 -13.87 21.52 8.65
C ILE A 180 -13.45 21.20 7.21
N ASP A 181 -12.73 20.10 7.01
CA ASP A 181 -12.31 19.62 5.70
C ASP A 181 -12.67 18.14 5.51
N PRO A 182 -13.75 17.84 4.77
CA PRO A 182 -14.16 16.46 4.48
C PRO A 182 -13.15 15.66 3.66
N GLN A 183 -12.17 16.31 3.02
CA GLN A 183 -11.12 15.68 2.22
C GLN A 183 -9.76 15.68 2.93
N GLN A 184 -9.70 15.95 4.24
CA GLN A 184 -8.45 15.80 4.99
C GLN A 184 -8.00 14.34 5.03
N ALA A 185 -6.99 13.98 4.23
CA ALA A 185 -6.56 12.59 4.01
C ALA A 185 -6.21 11.84 5.31
N LYS A 186 -5.47 12.49 6.22
CA LYS A 186 -5.12 11.89 7.52
C LYS A 186 -6.35 11.65 8.39
N ALA A 187 -7.26 12.62 8.48
CA ALA A 187 -8.47 12.48 9.29
C ALA A 187 -9.40 11.38 8.73
N LEU A 188 -9.54 11.29 7.41
CA LEU A 188 -10.29 10.20 6.75
C LEU A 188 -9.67 8.84 7.09
N ALA A 189 -8.34 8.73 7.04
CA ALA A 189 -7.64 7.49 7.36
C ALA A 189 -7.82 7.08 8.82
N LEU A 190 -7.66 8.01 9.76
CA LEU A 190 -7.89 7.78 11.19
C LEU A 190 -9.36 7.44 11.48
N SER A 191 -10.32 8.09 10.80
CA SER A 191 -11.74 7.77 10.94
C SER A 191 -12.05 6.34 10.46
N GLY A 192 -11.45 5.93 9.33
CA GLY A 192 -11.55 4.56 8.85
C GLY A 192 -10.98 3.55 9.86
N SER A 193 -9.82 3.84 10.44
CA SER A 193 -9.19 3.00 11.48
C SER A 193 -10.04 2.93 12.74
N ALA A 194 -10.64 4.04 13.17
CA ALA A 194 -11.55 4.07 14.33
C ALA A 194 -12.81 3.23 14.08
N ALA A 195 -13.41 3.35 12.89
CA ALA A 195 -14.56 2.54 12.49
C ALA A 195 -14.20 1.04 12.44
N PHE A 196 -13.03 0.69 11.90
CA PHE A 196 -12.55 -0.68 11.83
C PHE A 196 -12.37 -1.29 13.22
N ALA A 197 -11.75 -0.53 14.15
CA ALA A 197 -11.55 -0.97 15.54
C ALA A 197 -12.87 -1.25 16.28
N ARG A 198 -13.96 -0.56 15.91
CA ARG A 198 -15.31 -0.79 16.46
C ARG A 198 -16.10 -1.89 15.74
N GLY A 199 -15.54 -2.49 14.69
CA GLY A 199 -16.24 -3.49 13.87
C GLY A 199 -17.20 -2.90 12.83
N ASP A 200 -17.24 -1.58 12.67
CA ASP A 200 -17.97 -0.93 11.58
C ASP A 200 -17.10 -0.94 10.31
N PHE A 201 -16.96 -2.14 9.77
CA PHE A 201 -16.11 -2.38 8.60
C PHE A 201 -16.65 -1.69 7.34
N ALA A 202 -17.97 -1.46 7.25
CA ALA A 202 -18.62 -0.78 6.13
C ALA A 202 -18.21 0.70 6.09
N ARG A 203 -18.26 1.38 7.23
CA ARG A 203 -17.76 2.75 7.35
C ARG A 203 -16.25 2.80 7.14
N ALA A 204 -15.49 1.85 7.70
CA ALA A 204 -14.03 1.79 7.53
C ALA A 204 -13.62 1.75 6.05
N GLU A 205 -14.21 0.83 5.29
CA GLU A 205 -13.98 0.70 3.85
C GLU A 205 -14.27 2.02 3.11
N LYS A 206 -15.43 2.61 3.38
CA LYS A 206 -15.84 3.86 2.71
C LYS A 206 -14.87 5.00 2.96
N GLN A 207 -14.43 5.17 4.21
CA GLN A 207 -13.50 6.24 4.59
C GLN A 207 -12.12 6.03 3.94
N TRP A 208 -11.58 4.81 4.00
CA TRP A 208 -10.29 4.50 3.39
C TRP A 208 -10.31 4.59 1.86
N GLN A 209 -11.42 4.26 1.20
CA GLN A 209 -11.56 4.48 -0.25
C GLN A 209 -11.50 5.96 -0.61
N ALA A 210 -12.05 6.84 0.21
CA ALA A 210 -12.00 8.29 0.00
C ALA A 210 -10.58 8.86 0.15
N VAL A 211 -9.68 8.16 0.86
CA VAL A 211 -8.28 8.55 1.04
C VAL A 211 -7.44 8.28 -0.22
N LEU A 212 -7.70 7.18 -0.92
CA LEU A 212 -6.88 6.74 -2.06
C LEU A 212 -6.66 7.80 -3.16
N PRO A 213 -7.67 8.58 -3.61
CA PRO A 213 -7.44 9.61 -4.62
C PRO A 213 -6.67 10.84 -4.10
N LEU A 214 -6.47 10.95 -2.78
CA LEU A 214 -5.82 12.11 -2.14
C LEU A 214 -4.33 11.87 -1.87
N VAL A 215 -3.83 10.67 -2.12
CA VAL A 215 -2.45 10.27 -1.85
C VAL A 215 -1.80 9.68 -3.09
N PRO A 216 -0.46 9.73 -3.21
CA PRO A 216 0.24 9.10 -4.33
C PRO A 216 -0.04 7.59 -4.37
N GLU A 217 -0.42 7.07 -5.54
CA GLU A 217 -0.83 5.67 -5.73
C GLU A 217 0.27 4.67 -5.40
N ASP A 218 1.53 5.06 -5.56
CA ASP A 218 2.74 4.26 -5.31
C ASP A 218 3.25 4.34 -3.85
N SER A 219 2.63 5.17 -3.02
CA SER A 219 3.04 5.34 -1.63
C SER A 219 2.79 4.08 -0.79
N GLU A 220 3.62 3.86 0.24
CA GLU A 220 3.38 2.81 1.24
C GLU A 220 2.02 2.99 1.92
N PHE A 221 1.61 4.24 2.14
CA PHE A 221 0.33 4.57 2.74
C PHE A 221 -0.87 4.16 1.86
N ALA A 222 -0.78 4.34 0.54
CA ALA A 222 -1.81 3.84 -0.38
C ALA A 222 -1.91 2.31 -0.32
N ARG A 223 -0.77 1.61 -0.30
CA ARG A 223 -0.72 0.14 -0.18
C ARG A 223 -1.31 -0.37 1.15
N SER A 224 -0.97 0.27 2.28
CA SER A 224 -1.51 -0.12 3.58
C SER A 224 -3.02 0.16 3.68
N THR A 225 -3.48 1.28 3.11
CA THR A 225 -4.90 1.63 3.03
C THR A 225 -5.69 0.61 2.18
N GLN A 226 -5.15 0.20 1.04
CA GLN A 226 -5.74 -0.85 0.20
C GLN A 226 -5.83 -2.21 0.93
N ALA A 227 -4.78 -2.58 1.67
CA ALA A 227 -4.79 -3.80 2.49
C ALA A 227 -5.86 -3.74 3.58
N GLY A 228 -6.01 -2.60 4.27
CA GLY A 228 -7.06 -2.38 5.25
C GLY A 228 -8.47 -2.48 4.65
N ILE A 229 -8.70 -1.92 3.46
CA ILE A 229 -9.96 -2.05 2.72
C ILE A 229 -10.26 -3.53 2.40
N ALA A 230 -9.28 -4.28 1.92
CA ALA A 230 -9.45 -5.70 1.62
C ALA A 230 -9.80 -6.50 2.88
N GLU A 231 -9.12 -6.24 3.99
CA GLU A 231 -9.43 -6.89 5.28
C GLU A 231 -10.84 -6.52 5.78
N ALA A 232 -11.22 -5.25 5.69
CA ALA A 232 -12.56 -4.79 6.07
C ALA A 232 -13.64 -5.55 5.29
N ARG A 233 -13.49 -5.70 3.97
CA ARG A 233 -14.42 -6.47 3.13
C ARG A 233 -14.53 -7.94 3.55
N VAL A 234 -13.41 -8.58 3.86
CA VAL A 234 -13.41 -9.97 4.35
C VAL A 234 -14.19 -10.05 5.67
N ARG A 235 -13.92 -9.15 6.62
CA ARG A 235 -14.62 -9.13 7.93
C ARG A 235 -16.10 -8.77 7.82
N GLN A 236 -16.48 -7.90 6.87
CA GLN A 236 -17.88 -7.66 6.52
C GLN A 236 -18.55 -8.93 5.98
N GLY A 237 -17.92 -9.63 5.05
CA GLY A 237 -18.44 -10.87 4.47
C GLY A 237 -18.61 -11.98 5.52
N LEU A 238 -17.69 -12.08 6.48
CA LEU A 238 -17.80 -13.00 7.61
C LEU A 238 -18.96 -12.64 8.55
N HIS A 239 -19.24 -11.34 8.79
CA HIS A 239 -20.40 -10.90 9.58
C HIS A 239 -21.72 -11.04 8.82
N ALA A 240 -21.74 -10.80 7.51
CA ALA A 240 -22.92 -11.04 6.67
C ALA A 240 -23.26 -12.54 6.57
N ALA A 241 -22.26 -13.42 6.69
CA ALA A 241 -22.42 -14.86 6.65
C ALA A 241 -22.86 -15.50 7.99
N ALA A 242 -23.04 -14.73 9.07
CA ALA A 242 -23.47 -15.26 10.38
C ALA A 242 -24.55 -14.38 11.05
N PRO A 243 -25.80 -14.83 11.29
CA PRO A 243 -26.49 -16.05 10.86
C PRO A 243 -27.67 -15.71 9.90
N ALA A 244 -27.45 -15.82 8.60
CA ALA A 244 -28.52 -16.08 7.64
C ALA A 244 -28.47 -17.55 7.24
N ALA A 245 -28.80 -18.42 8.20
CA ALA A 245 -29.28 -19.75 7.85
C ALA A 245 -30.66 -19.60 7.22
N SER A 246 -30.71 -19.32 5.90
CA SER A 246 -31.83 -19.63 5.00
C SER A 246 -31.48 -19.27 3.55
N THR A 247 -31.16 -20.31 2.78
CA THR A 247 -31.32 -20.44 1.32
C THR A 247 -30.38 -19.62 0.40
N PRO A 248 -29.46 -20.25 -0.35
CA PRO A 248 -28.67 -19.57 -1.36
C PRO A 248 -29.47 -19.47 -2.68
N ALA A 249 -29.79 -18.25 -3.10
CA ALA A 249 -30.14 -17.95 -4.49
C ALA A 249 -29.26 -16.78 -4.96
N GLY A 250 -28.42 -17.04 -5.96
CA GLY A 250 -27.71 -16.02 -6.75
C GLY A 250 -26.26 -15.76 -6.37
N SER A 251 -25.36 -16.71 -6.64
CA SER A 251 -23.92 -16.47 -6.70
C SER A 251 -23.52 -16.22 -8.15
N THR A 252 -22.98 -15.04 -8.44
CA THR A 252 -22.21 -14.75 -9.64
C THR A 252 -20.99 -15.67 -9.69
N ALA A 253 -21.01 -16.58 -10.68
CA ALA A 253 -19.95 -17.41 -11.23
C ALA A 253 -18.55 -17.31 -10.57
N SER A 254 -18.37 -18.00 -9.44
CA SER A 254 -17.08 -18.60 -9.10
C SER A 254 -17.04 -19.98 -9.75
N SER A 255 -15.92 -20.36 -10.38
CA SER A 255 -15.71 -21.67 -11.03
C SER A 255 -15.82 -22.81 -10.01
N ARG A 256 -17.07 -23.20 -9.71
CA ARG A 256 -17.42 -24.18 -8.69
C ARG A 256 -17.51 -25.56 -9.33
N LEU A 257 -16.52 -26.38 -9.05
CA LEU A 257 -16.53 -27.79 -9.37
C LEU A 257 -17.41 -28.53 -8.37
N SER A 258 -18.42 -29.26 -8.83
CA SER A 258 -19.37 -29.96 -7.94
C SER A 258 -19.67 -31.38 -8.41
N GLY A 259 -19.97 -32.26 -7.47
CA GLY A 259 -20.15 -33.67 -7.76
C GLY A 259 -20.76 -34.49 -6.62
N THR A 260 -20.92 -35.78 -6.89
CA THR A 260 -21.46 -36.75 -5.93
C THR A 260 -20.45 -37.88 -5.71
N ILE A 261 -20.14 -38.16 -4.46
CA ILE A 261 -19.31 -39.28 -4.05
C ILE A 261 -20.22 -40.43 -3.63
N ARG A 262 -20.02 -41.59 -4.23
CA ARG A 262 -20.77 -42.82 -3.96
C ARG A 262 -19.80 -43.93 -3.56
N LEU A 263 -20.26 -44.87 -2.74
CA LEU A 263 -19.54 -46.10 -2.45
C LEU A 263 -19.80 -47.09 -3.57
N ALA A 264 -18.75 -47.77 -4.05
CA ALA A 264 -18.92 -48.86 -5.01
C ALA A 264 -19.71 -50.01 -4.37
N PRO A 265 -20.58 -50.70 -5.12
CA PRO A 265 -21.37 -51.82 -4.61
C PRO A 265 -20.44 -52.92 -4.06
N GLY A 266 -20.57 -53.23 -2.76
CA GLY A 266 -19.71 -54.19 -2.04
C GLY A 266 -18.60 -53.57 -1.18
N SER A 267 -18.47 -52.24 -1.14
CA SER A 267 -17.52 -51.55 -0.26
C SER A 267 -18.05 -51.44 1.17
N ALA A 268 -17.17 -51.59 2.16
CA ALA A 268 -17.53 -51.43 3.57
C ALA A 268 -17.96 -49.98 3.86
N ILE A 269 -19.05 -49.81 4.62
CA ILE A 269 -19.50 -48.50 5.07
C ILE A 269 -18.46 -47.94 6.06
N PRO A 270 -17.93 -46.74 5.84
CA PRO A 270 -16.96 -46.12 6.74
C PRO A 270 -17.52 -45.92 8.16
N SER A 271 -16.70 -46.20 9.18
CA SER A 271 -17.08 -46.04 10.58
C SER A 271 -17.09 -44.56 11.03
N ALA A 272 -17.89 -44.24 12.04
CA ALA A 272 -17.89 -42.92 12.68
C ALA A 272 -16.48 -42.57 13.19
N GLY A 273 -15.92 -41.46 12.71
CA GLY A 273 -14.55 -41.01 13.01
C GLY A 273 -13.58 -41.05 11.83
N GLN A 274 -13.93 -41.70 10.72
CA GLN A 274 -13.12 -41.66 9.49
C GLN A 274 -13.32 -40.35 8.74
N THR A 275 -12.24 -39.82 8.15
CA THR A 275 -12.24 -38.54 7.42
C THR A 275 -12.13 -38.79 5.92
N LEU A 276 -13.09 -38.26 5.17
CA LEU A 276 -13.10 -38.17 3.72
C LEU A 276 -12.33 -36.91 3.26
N PHE A 277 -11.24 -37.12 2.55
CA PHE A 277 -10.45 -36.08 1.91
C PHE A 277 -10.83 -36.00 0.44
N ILE A 278 -11.33 -34.85 0.02
CA ILE A 278 -11.74 -34.58 -1.37
C ILE A 278 -10.76 -33.53 -1.90
N TYR A 279 -10.11 -33.81 -3.01
CA TYR A 279 -9.07 -32.95 -3.56
C TYR A 279 -9.21 -32.83 -5.07
N ALA A 280 -8.81 -31.68 -5.61
CA ALA A 280 -8.68 -31.45 -7.04
C ALA A 280 -7.22 -31.15 -7.37
N ARG A 281 -6.69 -31.79 -8.41
CA ARG A 281 -5.33 -31.58 -8.93
C ARG A 281 -5.37 -31.35 -10.43
N ALA A 282 -4.33 -30.73 -10.97
CA ALA A 282 -4.17 -30.65 -12.42
C ALA A 282 -3.97 -32.06 -13.00
N ALA A 283 -4.56 -32.34 -14.16
CA ALA A 283 -4.39 -33.60 -14.87
C ALA A 283 -2.96 -33.76 -15.45
N VAL A 284 -2.28 -32.64 -15.71
CA VAL A 284 -0.92 -32.57 -16.26
C VAL A 284 -0.07 -31.68 -15.35
N GLY A 285 1.09 -32.18 -14.91
CA GLY A 285 2.05 -31.43 -14.10
C GLY A 285 2.24 -32.01 -12.69
N SER A 286 2.50 -31.14 -11.72
CA SER A 286 2.84 -31.52 -10.35
C SER A 286 1.73 -32.34 -9.68
N PRO A 287 2.04 -33.40 -8.91
CA PRO A 287 1.06 -34.22 -8.21
C PRO A 287 0.39 -33.50 -7.02
N MET A 288 0.79 -32.26 -6.73
CA MET A 288 0.22 -31.49 -5.62
C MET A 288 -1.24 -31.08 -5.91
N PRO A 289 -2.15 -31.26 -4.95
CA PRO A 289 -3.54 -30.80 -5.09
C PRO A 289 -3.61 -29.27 -5.08
N LEU A 290 -4.46 -28.72 -5.94
CA LEU A 290 -4.77 -27.29 -6.03
C LEU A 290 -5.77 -26.88 -4.95
N ALA A 291 -6.78 -27.72 -4.70
CA ALA A 291 -7.77 -27.51 -3.66
C ALA A 291 -8.02 -28.82 -2.92
N ALA A 292 -8.28 -28.73 -1.61
CA ALA A 292 -8.64 -29.89 -0.80
C ALA A 292 -9.57 -29.53 0.35
N ILE A 293 -10.56 -30.39 0.60
CA ILE A 293 -11.48 -30.29 1.74
C ILE A 293 -11.49 -31.60 2.53
N LYS A 294 -11.69 -31.48 3.84
CA LYS A 294 -11.84 -32.61 4.77
C LYS A 294 -13.27 -32.67 5.27
N ARG A 295 -13.86 -33.86 5.28
CA ARG A 295 -15.23 -34.10 5.74
C ARG A 295 -15.34 -35.39 6.52
N PRO A 296 -16.33 -35.54 7.41
CA PRO A 296 -16.65 -36.86 7.97
C PRO A 296 -17.09 -37.81 6.86
N ALA A 297 -16.60 -39.05 6.89
CA ALA A 297 -16.93 -40.10 5.92
C ALA A 297 -18.27 -40.77 6.26
N SER A 298 -19.36 -40.00 6.40
CA SER A 298 -20.68 -40.53 6.78
C SER A 298 -21.78 -40.04 5.82
N GLY A 299 -22.83 -40.83 5.64
CA GLY A 299 -24.05 -40.41 4.91
C GLY A 299 -23.98 -40.47 3.38
N PHE A 300 -23.34 -41.48 2.79
CA PHE A 300 -23.29 -41.64 1.33
C PHE A 300 -24.69 -41.88 0.72
N PRO A 301 -24.99 -41.33 -0.47
CA PRO A 301 -24.13 -40.54 -1.35
C PRO A 301 -23.88 -39.10 -0.85
N LEU A 302 -22.63 -38.63 -0.93
CA LEU A 302 -22.24 -37.31 -0.45
C LEU A 302 -22.05 -36.33 -1.60
N GLN A 303 -22.71 -35.18 -1.55
CA GLN A 303 -22.47 -34.10 -2.49
C GLN A 303 -21.26 -33.27 -2.05
N PHE A 304 -20.41 -32.87 -2.99
CA PHE A 304 -19.26 -32.00 -2.73
C PHE A 304 -19.24 -30.82 -3.71
N ALA A 305 -18.65 -29.73 -3.24
CA ALA A 305 -18.30 -28.57 -4.05
C ALA A 305 -16.87 -28.16 -3.68
N LEU A 306 -16.07 -27.86 -4.69
CA LEU A 306 -14.73 -27.32 -4.59
C LEU A 306 -14.71 -26.01 -5.37
N ASP A 307 -14.25 -24.95 -4.73
CA ASP A 307 -14.01 -23.65 -5.36
C ASP A 307 -12.68 -23.07 -4.86
N ASP A 308 -12.33 -21.87 -5.35
CA ASP A 308 -11.05 -21.23 -5.03
C ASP A 308 -10.89 -20.89 -3.54
N SER A 309 -11.98 -20.85 -2.75
CA SER A 309 -11.88 -20.69 -1.29
C SER A 309 -11.28 -21.91 -0.59
N ASN A 310 -11.24 -23.06 -1.28
CA ASN A 310 -10.62 -24.29 -0.80
C ASN A 310 -9.21 -24.52 -1.37
N ALA A 311 -8.63 -23.51 -2.03
CA ALA A 311 -7.30 -23.59 -2.60
C ALA A 311 -6.24 -23.77 -1.50
N LEU A 312 -5.31 -24.68 -1.73
CA LEU A 312 -4.12 -24.84 -0.89
C LEU A 312 -3.08 -23.77 -1.26
N ALA A 313 -2.13 -23.50 -0.37
CA ALA A 313 -1.17 -22.36 -0.38
C ALA A 313 -0.26 -22.20 -1.61
N SER A 314 -0.55 -22.90 -2.71
CA SER A 314 0.14 -22.89 -3.99
C SER A 314 -0.10 -21.62 -4.83
N GLY A 315 -1.05 -20.76 -4.43
CA GLY A 315 -1.40 -19.52 -5.15
C GLY A 315 -1.98 -19.72 -6.56
N LYS A 316 -2.27 -20.96 -6.98
CA LYS A 316 -2.94 -21.29 -8.25
C LYS A 316 -4.41 -21.58 -8.02
N HIS A 317 -5.27 -20.93 -8.79
CA HIS A 317 -6.71 -21.12 -8.72
C HIS A 317 -7.17 -22.31 -9.57
N LEU A 318 -8.33 -22.86 -9.21
CA LEU A 318 -8.96 -23.96 -9.92
C LEU A 318 -9.31 -23.54 -11.36
N ALA A 319 -9.73 -22.28 -11.54
CA ALA A 319 -10.05 -21.70 -12.84
C ALA A 319 -8.88 -21.69 -13.84
N ASP A 320 -7.65 -21.53 -13.34
CA ASP A 320 -6.44 -21.37 -14.18
C ASP A 320 -5.70 -22.69 -14.46
N ALA A 321 -6.15 -23.78 -13.85
CA ALA A 321 -5.43 -25.06 -13.83
C ALA A 321 -5.69 -25.98 -15.03
N GLY A 322 -6.60 -25.61 -15.94
CA GLY A 322 -6.95 -26.42 -17.11
C GLY A 322 -7.72 -27.71 -16.74
N PRO A 323 -7.47 -28.87 -17.41
CA PRO A 323 -8.16 -30.11 -17.07
C PRO A 323 -7.73 -30.62 -15.69
N LEU A 324 -8.72 -30.93 -14.85
CA LEU A 324 -8.53 -31.34 -13.46
C LEU A 324 -8.89 -32.81 -13.26
N ILE A 325 -8.19 -33.45 -12.33
CA ILE A 325 -8.58 -34.75 -11.77
C ILE A 325 -9.07 -34.51 -10.35
N VAL A 326 -10.29 -34.97 -10.07
CA VAL A 326 -10.92 -34.89 -8.75
C VAL A 326 -10.79 -36.24 -8.07
N GLY A 327 -10.15 -36.27 -6.91
CA GLY A 327 -9.99 -37.48 -6.12
C GLY A 327 -10.70 -37.37 -4.79
N ALA A 328 -11.19 -38.49 -4.29
CA ALA A 328 -11.68 -38.63 -2.93
C ALA A 328 -11.02 -39.85 -2.29
N ARG A 329 -10.63 -39.74 -1.01
CA ARG A 329 -10.05 -40.84 -0.25
C ARG A 329 -10.51 -40.81 1.20
N ILE A 330 -10.66 -41.97 1.82
CA ILE A 330 -11.02 -42.09 3.24
C ILE A 330 -9.78 -42.45 4.04
N SER A 331 -9.44 -41.62 5.03
CA SER A 331 -8.33 -41.84 5.94
C SER A 331 -8.83 -42.10 7.34
N THR A 332 -8.30 -43.15 7.97
CA THR A 332 -8.55 -43.53 9.37
C THR A 332 -7.65 -42.76 10.34
N SER A 333 -6.49 -42.27 9.86
CA SER A 333 -5.45 -41.64 10.68
C SER A 333 -5.52 -40.10 10.69
N GLY A 334 -6.47 -39.49 9.96
CA GLY A 334 -6.57 -38.04 9.81
C GLY A 334 -5.44 -37.41 8.99
N SER A 335 -4.52 -38.23 8.45
CA SER A 335 -3.41 -37.81 7.59
C SER A 335 -3.79 -37.90 6.12
N ALA A 336 -3.30 -36.96 5.30
CA ALA A 336 -3.60 -36.83 3.87
C ALA A 336 -2.69 -37.71 2.96
N THR A 337 -1.87 -38.59 3.55
CA THR A 337 -0.97 -39.49 2.83
C THR A 337 -1.73 -40.74 2.33
N PRO A 338 -1.36 -41.31 1.16
CA PRO A 338 -1.93 -42.57 0.70
C PRO A 338 -1.66 -43.69 1.71
N GLN A 339 -2.69 -44.43 2.11
CA GLN A 339 -2.56 -45.59 3.00
C GLN A 339 -3.05 -46.83 2.26
N ALA A 340 -2.30 -47.92 2.34
CA ALA A 340 -2.67 -49.19 1.73
C ALA A 340 -3.99 -49.70 2.33
N GLY A 341 -4.99 -49.95 1.48
CA GLY A 341 -6.32 -50.42 1.89
C GLY A 341 -7.35 -49.33 2.19
N ALA A 342 -7.01 -48.04 2.02
CA ALA A 342 -7.98 -46.95 2.09
C ALA A 342 -8.93 -46.95 0.89
N LEU A 343 -10.22 -46.69 1.11
CA LEU A 343 -11.18 -46.46 0.03
C LEU A 343 -10.80 -45.17 -0.70
N GLU A 344 -10.52 -45.27 -2.00
CA GLU A 344 -10.20 -44.14 -2.86
C GLU A 344 -10.93 -44.22 -4.20
N GLY A 345 -11.13 -43.06 -4.81
CA GLY A 345 -11.77 -42.90 -6.11
C GLY A 345 -11.29 -41.64 -6.79
N GLN A 346 -11.20 -41.65 -8.11
CA GLN A 346 -10.84 -40.49 -8.90
C GLN A 346 -11.80 -40.37 -10.10
N ALA A 347 -12.12 -39.14 -10.46
CA ALA A 347 -12.90 -38.80 -11.65
C ALA A 347 -12.18 -37.68 -12.41
N GLY A 348 -12.07 -37.80 -13.73
CA GLY A 348 -11.38 -36.82 -14.56
C GLY A 348 -10.88 -37.43 -15.87
N PRO A 349 -10.39 -36.58 -16.80
CA PRO A 349 -10.24 -35.12 -16.66
C PRO A 349 -11.57 -34.36 -16.75
N VAL A 350 -11.78 -33.37 -15.87
CA VAL A 350 -12.95 -32.47 -15.83
C VAL A 350 -12.54 -31.00 -15.82
N ALA A 351 -13.39 -30.11 -16.30
CA ALA A 351 -13.13 -28.67 -16.28
C ALA A 351 -13.37 -28.05 -14.87
N ALA A 352 -12.73 -26.91 -14.59
CA ALA A 352 -12.81 -26.18 -13.31
C ALA A 352 -14.22 -25.77 -12.84
N GLY A 353 -15.20 -25.75 -13.75
CA GLY A 353 -16.61 -25.48 -13.45
C GLY A 353 -17.53 -26.67 -13.72
N ALA A 354 -17.02 -27.90 -13.76
CA ALA A 354 -17.85 -29.07 -14.03
C ALA A 354 -18.84 -29.33 -12.89
N HIS A 355 -20.10 -29.60 -13.25
CA HIS A 355 -21.15 -29.99 -12.31
C HIS A 355 -21.53 -31.46 -12.51
N GLY A 356 -21.92 -32.14 -11.43
CA GLY A 356 -22.38 -33.53 -11.51
C GLY A 356 -21.27 -34.58 -11.64
N VAL A 357 -20.03 -34.26 -11.26
CA VAL A 357 -18.92 -35.22 -11.28
C VAL A 357 -19.19 -36.38 -10.32
N VAL A 358 -19.27 -37.61 -10.81
CA VAL A 358 -19.49 -38.78 -9.95
C VAL A 358 -18.14 -39.42 -9.62
N ILE A 359 -17.84 -39.53 -8.32
CA ILE A 359 -16.66 -40.25 -7.82
C ILE A 359 -17.13 -41.50 -7.11
N GLU A 360 -16.66 -42.65 -7.57
CA GLU A 360 -16.95 -43.93 -6.94
C GLU A 360 -15.76 -44.36 -6.08
N LEU A 361 -15.99 -44.54 -4.77
CA LEU A 361 -14.98 -44.98 -3.83
C LEU A 361 -14.91 -46.51 -3.80
N ALA A 362 -13.73 -47.06 -4.10
CA ALA A 362 -13.44 -48.48 -4.03
C ALA A 362 -12.07 -48.72 -3.37
N ILE A 363 -11.81 -49.96 -2.95
CA ILE A 363 -10.46 -50.32 -2.51
C ILE A 363 -9.58 -50.40 -3.77
N PRO A 364 -8.45 -49.67 -3.83
CA PRO A 364 -7.60 -49.67 -5.01
C PRO A 364 -7.03 -51.07 -5.22
N ARG A 365 -7.27 -51.66 -6.39
CA ARG A 365 -6.55 -52.87 -6.79
C ARG A 365 -5.08 -52.48 -7.01
N PRO A 366 -4.10 -53.31 -6.62
CA PRO A 366 -2.70 -53.02 -6.90
C PRO A 366 -2.54 -52.82 -8.41
N ALA A 367 -1.97 -51.67 -8.80
CA ALA A 367 -1.63 -51.42 -10.20
C ALA A 367 -0.64 -52.49 -10.66
N ALA A 368 -1.00 -53.25 -11.69
CA ALA A 368 -0.06 -54.11 -12.40
C ALA A 368 1.06 -53.21 -12.95
N LYS A 369 2.30 -53.59 -12.64
CA LYS A 369 3.51 -52.80 -12.89
C LYS A 369 3.88 -52.75 -14.36
#